data_AF-A0A956NBW1-F1
#
_entry.id   AF-A0A956NBW1-F1
#
_cell.length_a   1.000
_cell.length_b   1.000
_cell.length_c   1.000
_cell.angle_alpha   90.00
_cell.angle_beta   90.00
_cell.angle_gamma   90.00
#
_symmetry.space_group_name_H-M   'P 1'
#
loop_
_entity.id
_entity.type
_entity.pdbx_description
1 polymer ?
#
loop_
_entity_poly.entity_id
_entity_poly.type
_entity_poly.pdbx_seq_one_letter_code
_entity_poly.pdbx_strand_id
1 'polypeptide(L)'
;MIDSNEVFVDGGCAMEHGRSIRVAPLCLWLLLLASFSAHAATIEPVPTGVAAFVGMATDGPMDTPVLVSDFTEFKEIFGDSGQGLSNPYLPPSAASFFLNGGAQLWVVRVADDQNDTVIGIDGGSPGSRSGLQTLRDVDEVSVVAAPGMTTAAVQSAMIALCEELGDRMAVLDSQSMDDVNAVLAQRAALDSPLGDGAIYFPWVKAAPSGETMVLPPSGFVAGAFARTAPPDAPVGTIVSASDVSYRLTAQQSDVLTQAGVNAIRYFSGPDVRIWGARTLSSDPEWKYVAIRRVGLFLLESIYEGTEWSIFEDNDETLWNELRAVTEDFLLGLFQQGWFQGSSPSDAYFVRCDRTTMTQQDIDEGRTILIFGIAPTRPAEFLILQIVHERANSSSVPPHVAQVTDGIVAFPNPFQGRVTLRLVGGASASDPSSTVSLAGNAGAFRVLDVNGRQVRRLSTNGSVAGFGSGFEARSAAGSAAGFVTGSAVGSGVVSGVEWDGRDDFGRSLPSGTYYIRFDGPHASYETKLLKLR
;
A
#
# COMPACT_ATOMS: atom_id res chain seq x y z
N MET A 1 -14.90 -28.74 36.11
CA MET A 1 -15.79 -27.96 36.99
C MET A 1 -15.03 -27.60 38.25
N ILE A 2 -14.36 -26.46 38.26
CA ILE A 2 -14.15 -25.63 39.45
C ILE A 2 -14.37 -24.21 38.97
N ASP A 3 -15.21 -23.52 39.71
CA ASP A 3 -15.83 -22.24 39.39
C ASP A 3 -14.96 -21.05 39.84
N SER A 4 -15.25 -19.92 39.20
CA SER A 4 -14.78 -18.55 39.45
C SER A 4 -14.57 -18.14 40.92
N ASN A 5 -13.39 -17.57 41.23
CA ASN A 5 -13.23 -16.39 42.10
C ASN A 5 -11.77 -15.88 42.13
N GLU A 6 -11.66 -14.56 42.18
CA GLU A 6 -10.47 -13.71 42.10
C GLU A 6 -9.28 -14.17 42.97
N VAL A 7 -8.09 -14.20 42.38
CA VAL A 7 -6.82 -14.31 43.11
C VAL A 7 -6.11 -12.97 43.01
N PHE A 8 -6.12 -12.21 44.11
CA PHE A 8 -5.21 -11.07 44.30
C PHE A 8 -3.80 -11.61 44.59
N VAL A 9 -2.85 -11.28 43.74
CA VAL A 9 -1.42 -11.51 43.98
C VAL A 9 -0.86 -10.23 44.60
N ASP A 10 -0.76 -10.20 45.92
CA ASP A 10 0.14 -9.27 46.61
C ASP A 10 1.40 -10.03 47.03
N GLY A 11 2.55 -9.38 46.93
CA GLY A 11 3.86 -10.01 46.99
C GLY A 11 4.11 -10.76 48.30
N GLY A 12 4.19 -12.10 48.22
CA GLY A 12 4.86 -12.95 49.21
C GLY A 12 3.96 -13.78 50.12
N CYS A 13 3.99 -15.10 49.88
CA CYS A 13 3.53 -16.20 50.75
C CYS A 13 2.01 -16.40 50.92
N ALA A 14 1.48 -17.48 50.32
CA ALA A 14 0.24 -18.12 50.75
C ALA A 14 0.53 -19.22 51.79
N MET A 15 -0.24 -19.25 52.89
CA MET A 15 -0.17 -20.27 53.93
C MET A 15 -1.47 -21.09 53.98
N GLU A 16 -1.35 -22.41 53.90
CA GLU A 16 -2.38 -23.34 54.36
C GLU A 16 -1.72 -24.54 55.07
N HIS A 17 -2.22 -24.88 56.27
CA HIS A 17 -1.92 -26.11 57.02
C HIS A 17 -0.43 -26.43 57.32
N GLY A 18 0.33 -25.45 57.82
CA GLY A 18 1.43 -25.71 58.77
C GLY A 18 2.63 -26.52 58.27
N ARG A 19 2.84 -26.67 56.96
CA ARG A 19 4.09 -27.20 56.39
C ARG A 19 4.62 -26.28 55.30
N SER A 20 5.84 -25.79 55.50
CA SER A 20 6.62 -25.07 54.49
C SER A 20 6.98 -26.04 53.36
N ILE A 21 6.36 -25.87 52.19
CA ILE A 21 6.83 -26.47 50.95
C ILE A 21 7.54 -25.36 50.16
N ARG A 22 8.87 -25.47 50.04
CA ARG A 22 9.63 -24.64 49.11
C ARG A 22 9.30 -25.10 47.69
N VAL A 23 8.38 -24.41 47.02
CA VAL A 23 8.21 -24.57 45.57
C VAL A 23 9.39 -23.83 44.92
N ALA A 24 10.31 -24.58 44.32
CA ALA A 24 11.44 -23.99 43.61
C ALA A 24 10.95 -23.10 42.46
N PRO A 25 11.60 -21.96 42.18
CA PRO A 25 11.18 -21.02 41.13
C PRO A 25 11.19 -21.61 39.71
N LEU A 26 11.76 -22.82 39.54
CA LEU A 26 11.72 -23.59 38.30
C LEU A 26 10.32 -24.13 37.93
N CYS A 27 9.45 -24.40 38.91
CA CYS A 27 8.12 -24.96 38.60
C CYS A 27 7.13 -23.94 38.05
N LEU A 28 7.27 -22.65 38.38
CA LEU A 28 6.43 -21.58 37.83
C LEU A 28 6.86 -21.23 36.40
N TRP A 29 8.17 -21.30 36.10
CA TRP A 29 8.70 -21.20 34.75
C TRP A 29 8.25 -22.38 33.85
N LEU A 30 8.23 -23.60 34.37
CA LEU A 30 7.74 -24.78 33.64
C LEU A 30 6.22 -24.77 33.41
N LEU A 31 5.42 -24.13 34.27
CA LEU A 31 3.97 -23.98 34.06
C LEU A 31 3.64 -22.83 33.08
N LEU A 32 4.46 -21.78 33.00
CA LEU A 32 4.37 -20.76 31.95
C LEU A 32 4.84 -21.29 30.59
N LEU A 33 5.85 -22.18 30.56
CA LEU A 33 6.29 -22.86 29.34
C LEU A 33 5.33 -23.97 28.88
N ALA A 34 4.58 -24.60 29.78
CA ALA A 34 3.66 -25.70 29.45
C ALA A 34 2.27 -25.25 28.98
N SER A 35 2.00 -23.94 28.87
CA SER A 35 0.79 -23.40 28.21
C SER A 35 1.03 -22.89 26.79
N PHE A 36 2.27 -22.90 26.31
CA PHE A 36 2.57 -22.75 24.87
C PHE A 36 2.40 -24.11 24.17
N SER A 37 1.17 -24.62 24.15
CA SER A 37 0.78 -25.48 23.04
C SER A 37 0.28 -24.51 21.99
N ALA A 38 1.17 -24.12 21.07
CA ALA A 38 0.83 -23.32 19.89
C ALA A 38 -0.32 -24.02 19.15
N HIS A 39 -1.55 -23.57 19.39
CA HIS A 39 -2.57 -23.66 18.37
C HIS A 39 -2.24 -22.52 17.43
N ALA A 40 -1.89 -22.85 16.19
CA ALA A 40 -1.79 -21.87 15.13
C ALA A 40 -3.06 -21.01 15.17
N ALA A 41 -2.89 -19.70 15.42
CA ALA A 41 -4.02 -18.78 15.52
C ALA A 41 -4.75 -18.75 14.17
N THR A 42 -6.08 -18.85 14.21
CA THR A 42 -6.89 -18.64 13.00
C THR A 42 -6.77 -17.18 12.58
N ILE A 43 -6.61 -16.95 11.27
CA ILE A 43 -6.58 -15.60 10.72
C ILE A 43 -8.01 -15.06 10.73
N GLU A 44 -8.24 -13.98 11.47
CA GLU A 44 -9.51 -13.27 11.49
C GLU A 44 -9.53 -12.15 10.45
N PRO A 45 -10.66 -11.94 9.74
CA PRO A 45 -10.77 -10.88 8.74
C PRO A 45 -10.86 -9.51 9.41
N VAL A 46 -10.02 -8.56 8.98
CA VAL A 46 -10.07 -7.19 9.51
C VAL A 46 -11.28 -6.40 8.99
N PRO A 47 -11.75 -5.38 9.73
CA PRO A 47 -12.78 -4.47 9.24
C PRO A 47 -12.36 -3.73 7.96
N THR A 48 -13.26 -3.62 6.98
CA THR A 48 -12.99 -2.97 5.67
C THR A 48 -13.72 -1.64 5.46
N GLY A 49 -14.31 -1.11 6.54
CA GLY A 49 -15.24 0.01 6.53
C GLY A 49 -15.04 1.05 7.64
N VAL A 50 -13.97 0.94 8.43
CA VAL A 50 -13.62 1.95 9.44
C VAL A 50 -12.96 3.13 8.72
N ALA A 51 -13.52 4.32 8.89
CA ALA A 51 -13.03 5.53 8.24
C ALA A 51 -12.34 6.47 9.24
N ALA A 52 -11.46 7.33 8.75
CA ALA A 52 -10.88 8.44 9.47
C ALA A 52 -11.07 9.75 8.70
N PHE A 53 -11.69 10.75 9.34
CA PHE A 53 -11.87 12.09 8.77
C PHE A 53 -11.00 13.12 9.48
N VAL A 54 -10.21 13.85 8.69
CA VAL A 54 -9.41 14.99 9.16
C VAL A 54 -10.06 16.29 8.67
N GLY A 55 -10.39 17.20 9.58
CA GLY A 55 -11.04 18.46 9.19
C GLY A 55 -11.34 19.38 10.36
N MET A 56 -12.01 20.50 10.06
CA MET A 56 -12.32 21.51 11.07
C MET A 56 -13.68 21.24 11.74
N ALA A 57 -13.71 21.37 13.06
CA ALA A 57 -14.92 21.30 13.87
C ALA A 57 -14.96 22.46 14.89
N THR A 58 -16.14 22.79 15.40
CA THR A 58 -16.30 23.90 16.37
C THR A 58 -15.78 23.54 17.76
N ASP A 59 -15.94 22.26 18.13
CA ASP A 59 -15.62 21.72 19.45
C ASP A 59 -14.78 20.44 19.33
N GLY A 60 -14.36 19.88 20.46
CA GLY A 60 -13.61 18.62 20.52
C GLY A 60 -12.09 18.79 20.66
N PRO A 61 -11.36 17.70 21.00
CA PRO A 61 -9.92 17.76 21.17
C PRO A 61 -9.21 18.01 19.84
N MET A 62 -8.15 18.80 19.88
CA MET A 62 -7.32 19.14 18.72
C MET A 62 -6.25 18.07 18.50
N ASP A 63 -5.97 17.73 17.25
CA ASP A 63 -4.88 16.82 16.85
C ASP A 63 -4.88 15.49 17.63
N THR A 64 -6.06 15.04 18.04
CA THR A 64 -6.26 13.80 18.79
C THR A 64 -7.31 12.98 18.06
N PRO A 65 -6.99 11.77 17.58
CA PRO A 65 -7.98 10.87 17.01
C PRO A 65 -9.03 10.49 18.06
N VAL A 66 -10.30 10.70 17.74
CA VAL A 66 -11.43 10.26 18.58
C VAL A 66 -12.34 9.38 17.75
N LEU A 67 -12.58 8.16 18.24
CA LEU A 67 -13.54 7.24 17.65
C LEU A 67 -14.96 7.64 18.02
N VAL A 68 -15.85 7.68 17.04
CA VAL A 68 -17.30 7.82 17.23
C VAL A 68 -18.03 6.74 16.43
N SER A 69 -19.13 6.24 16.98
CA SER A 69 -19.91 5.13 16.43
C SER A 69 -21.21 5.58 15.74
N ASP A 70 -21.64 6.81 15.98
CA ASP A 70 -22.77 7.42 15.28
C ASP A 70 -22.68 8.95 15.20
N PHE A 71 -23.60 9.56 14.47
CA PHE A 71 -23.63 11.01 14.30
C PHE A 71 -24.10 11.78 15.54
N THR A 72 -24.84 11.13 16.46
CA THR A 72 -25.23 11.78 17.72
C THR A 72 -24.00 11.99 18.60
N GLU A 73 -23.19 10.94 18.77
CA GLU A 73 -21.91 10.99 19.48
C GLU A 73 -20.95 12.01 18.85
N PHE A 74 -20.84 12.01 17.52
CA PHE A 74 -20.06 13.02 16.79
C PHE A 74 -20.45 14.45 17.21
N LYS A 75 -21.75 14.76 17.22
CA LYS A 75 -22.26 16.11 17.53
C LYS A 75 -21.97 16.51 18.97
N GLU A 76 -22.05 15.58 19.91
CA GLU A 76 -21.78 15.84 21.32
C GLU A 76 -20.32 16.24 21.56
N ILE A 77 -19.39 15.70 20.77
CA ILE A 77 -17.95 15.95 20.91
C ILE A 77 -17.49 17.12 20.05
N PHE A 78 -17.89 17.16 18.78
CA PHE A 78 -17.32 18.05 17.76
C PHE A 78 -18.26 19.19 17.31
N GLY A 79 -19.53 19.14 17.71
CA GLY A 79 -20.57 20.07 17.29
C GLY A 79 -21.29 19.65 16.00
N ASP A 80 -22.47 20.25 15.77
CA ASP A 80 -23.39 19.89 14.66
C ASP A 80 -23.22 20.75 13.41
N SER A 81 -22.49 21.87 13.49
CA SER A 81 -22.37 22.79 12.37
C SER A 81 -20.94 23.26 12.17
N GLY A 82 -20.49 23.29 10.91
CA GLY A 82 -19.25 23.95 10.53
C GLY A 82 -19.40 25.47 10.35
N GLN A 83 -20.54 26.07 10.72
CA GLN A 83 -20.80 27.49 10.47
C GLN A 83 -19.73 28.38 11.13
N GLY A 84 -19.16 29.29 10.35
CA GLY A 84 -18.08 30.18 10.80
C GLY A 84 -16.67 29.62 10.65
N LEU A 85 -16.51 28.35 10.26
CA LEU A 85 -15.23 27.76 9.88
C LEU A 85 -14.91 28.08 8.41
N SER A 86 -13.62 28.22 8.08
CA SER A 86 -13.19 28.43 6.68
C SER A 86 -13.45 27.19 5.82
N ASN A 87 -13.32 25.99 6.40
CA ASN A 87 -13.81 24.73 5.84
C ASN A 87 -14.91 24.14 6.75
N PRO A 88 -16.20 24.27 6.37
CA PRO A 88 -17.33 23.83 7.20
C PRO A 88 -17.78 22.37 6.96
N TYR A 89 -17.01 21.56 6.23
CA TYR A 89 -17.52 20.30 5.65
C TYR A 89 -17.38 19.04 6.50
N LEU A 90 -16.61 19.07 7.60
CA LEU A 90 -16.40 17.87 8.42
C LEU A 90 -17.70 17.36 9.08
N PRO A 91 -18.48 18.17 9.84
CA PRO A 91 -19.74 17.69 10.43
C PRO A 91 -20.76 17.12 9.43
N PRO A 92 -21.13 17.80 8.33
CA PRO A 92 -22.09 17.26 7.38
C PRO A 92 -21.56 16.07 6.58
N SER A 93 -20.24 15.94 6.40
CA SER A 93 -19.62 14.75 5.81
C SER A 93 -19.67 13.54 6.75
N ALA A 94 -19.45 13.75 8.06
CA ALA A 94 -19.64 12.71 9.07
C ALA A 94 -21.09 12.19 9.09
N ALA A 95 -22.07 13.10 9.07
CA ALA A 95 -23.48 12.71 8.92
C ALA A 95 -23.73 11.89 7.65
N SER A 96 -23.15 12.32 6.52
CA SER A 96 -23.27 11.62 5.24
C SER A 96 -22.64 10.23 5.26
N PHE A 97 -21.52 10.05 5.96
CA PHE A 97 -20.86 8.76 6.17
C PHE A 97 -21.78 7.76 6.87
N PHE A 98 -22.32 8.13 8.03
CA PHE A 98 -23.22 7.27 8.80
C PHE A 98 -24.52 6.96 8.03
N LEU A 99 -25.11 7.95 7.36
CA LEU A 99 -26.30 7.73 6.52
C LEU A 99 -26.04 6.79 5.34
N ASN A 100 -24.80 6.66 4.89
CA ASN A 100 -24.41 5.78 3.80
C ASN A 100 -23.84 4.44 4.26
N GLY A 101 -23.98 4.08 5.54
CA GLY A 101 -23.63 2.74 6.05
C GLY A 101 -22.27 2.67 6.74
N GLY A 102 -21.64 3.82 7.01
CA GLY A 102 -20.54 3.90 7.96
C GLY A 102 -20.97 3.51 9.39
N ALA A 103 -20.10 2.82 10.11
CA ALA A 103 -20.35 2.36 11.49
C ALA A 103 -19.33 2.88 12.51
N GLN A 104 -18.08 3.09 12.09
CA GLN A 104 -17.00 3.56 12.96
C GLN A 104 -16.24 4.65 12.22
N LEU A 105 -16.13 5.82 12.85
CA LEU A 105 -15.44 6.99 12.32
C LEU A 105 -14.45 7.52 13.33
N TRP A 106 -13.17 7.48 13.00
CA TRP A 106 -12.15 8.26 13.66
C TRP A 106 -12.20 9.69 13.17
N VAL A 107 -12.17 10.65 14.09
CA VAL A 107 -12.20 12.08 13.77
C VAL A 107 -10.95 12.73 14.31
N VAL A 108 -10.23 13.44 13.44
CA VAL A 108 -9.10 14.28 13.82
C VAL A 108 -9.47 15.72 13.51
N ARG A 109 -9.64 16.52 14.56
CA ARG A 109 -9.93 17.93 14.44
C ARG A 109 -8.65 18.74 14.23
N VAL A 110 -8.63 19.59 13.21
CA VAL A 110 -7.55 20.54 12.92
C VAL A 110 -7.99 22.00 13.10
N ALA A 111 -7.02 22.90 13.32
CA ALA A 111 -7.27 24.30 13.70
C ALA A 111 -7.76 25.17 12.55
N ASP A 112 -7.24 24.91 11.35
CA ASP A 112 -7.53 25.63 10.14
C ASP A 112 -7.38 24.71 8.93
N ASP A 113 -7.63 25.25 7.75
CA ASP A 113 -7.53 24.58 6.45
C ASP A 113 -6.19 24.83 5.75
N GLN A 114 -5.18 25.36 6.46
CA GLN A 114 -3.87 25.56 5.89
C GLN A 114 -3.16 24.21 5.71
N ASN A 115 -2.40 24.09 4.63
CA ASN A 115 -1.73 22.83 4.28
C ASN A 115 -0.88 22.28 5.43
N ASP A 116 -0.09 23.14 6.10
CA ASP A 116 0.82 22.72 7.17
C ASP A 116 0.06 22.16 8.38
N THR A 117 -1.11 22.72 8.70
CA THR A 117 -1.97 22.28 9.80
C THR A 117 -2.65 20.95 9.48
N VAL A 118 -3.21 20.82 8.27
CA VAL A 118 -3.93 19.61 7.86
C VAL A 118 -2.96 18.43 7.66
N ILE A 119 -1.81 18.67 7.02
CA ILE A 119 -0.76 17.65 6.85
C ILE A 119 -0.16 17.29 8.21
N GLY A 120 0.09 18.29 9.05
CA GLY A 120 0.62 18.13 10.39
C GLY A 120 2.08 17.68 10.45
N ILE A 121 2.53 17.36 11.66
CA ILE A 121 3.89 16.97 11.98
C ILE A 121 3.86 15.58 12.63
N ASP A 122 4.78 14.69 12.26
CA ASP A 122 4.83 13.34 12.82
C ASP A 122 5.38 13.31 14.25
N GLY A 123 6.34 14.17 14.58
CA GLY A 123 6.87 14.25 15.95
C GLY A 123 7.54 12.97 16.48
N GLY A 124 7.66 11.92 15.65
CA GLY A 124 8.40 10.67 15.91
C GLY A 124 7.82 9.76 16.99
N SER A 125 6.71 10.11 17.64
CA SER A 125 6.10 9.30 18.70
C SER A 125 4.60 9.55 18.84
N PRO A 126 3.83 8.53 19.29
CA PRO A 126 2.40 8.70 19.57
C PRO A 126 2.12 9.88 20.51
N GLY A 127 1.10 10.67 20.20
CA GLY A 127 0.73 11.88 20.96
C GLY A 127 1.61 13.12 20.74
N SER A 128 2.70 13.02 19.97
CA SER A 128 3.46 14.18 19.47
C SER A 128 3.09 14.53 18.01
N ARG A 129 2.10 13.83 17.46
CA ARG A 129 1.60 13.94 16.08
C ARG A 129 0.54 15.03 15.97
N SER A 130 0.42 15.62 14.77
CA SER A 130 -0.70 16.52 14.43
C SER A 130 -1.25 16.25 13.03
N GLY A 131 -2.45 16.77 12.75
CA GLY A 131 -3.12 16.62 11.45
C GLY A 131 -3.23 15.16 11.00
N LEU A 132 -2.97 14.92 9.71
CA LEU A 132 -2.97 13.58 9.11
C LEU A 132 -2.00 12.61 9.79
N GLN A 133 -0.88 13.08 10.35
CA GLN A 133 0.12 12.18 10.94
C GLN A 133 -0.39 11.45 12.19
N THR A 134 -1.40 11.98 12.87
CA THR A 134 -2.02 11.33 14.03
C THR A 134 -2.65 9.98 13.72
N LEU A 135 -3.02 9.74 12.45
CA LEU A 135 -3.61 8.47 12.03
C LEU A 135 -2.61 7.31 12.06
N ARG A 136 -1.31 7.57 12.20
CA ARG A 136 -0.29 6.53 12.44
C ARG A 136 -0.42 5.87 13.82
N ASP A 137 -1.19 6.47 14.72
CA ASP A 137 -1.49 5.93 16.04
C ASP A 137 -2.74 5.04 16.05
N VAL A 138 -3.37 4.84 14.89
CA VAL A 138 -4.64 4.14 14.75
C VAL A 138 -4.56 3.15 13.59
N ASP A 139 -4.53 1.86 13.92
CA ASP A 139 -4.29 0.79 12.95
C ASP A 139 -5.58 0.34 12.27
N GLU A 140 -6.74 0.42 12.93
CA GLU A 140 -7.99 -0.13 12.38
C GLU A 140 -8.58 0.68 11.22
N VAL A 141 -7.97 1.80 10.84
CA VAL A 141 -8.47 2.70 9.79
C VAL A 141 -8.25 2.08 8.42
N SER A 142 -9.32 1.82 7.69
CA SER A 142 -9.27 1.30 6.31
C SER A 142 -9.48 2.38 5.23
N VAL A 143 -10.06 3.53 5.60
CA VAL A 143 -10.40 4.62 4.67
C VAL A 143 -10.04 5.97 5.28
N VAL A 144 -9.31 6.81 4.56
CA VAL A 144 -8.95 8.17 5.01
C VAL A 144 -9.59 9.21 4.11
N ALA A 145 -10.20 10.24 4.70
CA ALA A 145 -10.69 11.41 3.97
C ALA A 145 -10.39 12.71 4.71
N ALA A 146 -10.29 13.81 3.96
CA ALA A 146 -10.23 15.16 4.50
C ALA A 146 -11.29 16.03 3.81
N PRO A 147 -12.56 15.98 4.27
CA PRO A 147 -13.67 16.55 3.53
C PRO A 147 -13.46 18.02 3.12
N GLY A 148 -13.49 18.27 1.82
CA GLY A 148 -13.32 19.61 1.25
C GLY A 148 -11.89 20.16 1.26
N MET A 149 -10.92 19.43 1.80
CA MET A 149 -9.49 19.78 1.70
C MET A 149 -8.95 19.30 0.35
N THR A 150 -8.94 20.18 -0.63
CA THR A 150 -8.71 19.83 -2.04
C THR A 150 -7.38 20.30 -2.61
N THR A 151 -6.52 20.89 -1.78
CA THR A 151 -5.19 21.33 -2.23
C THR A 151 -4.35 20.12 -2.61
N ALA A 152 -3.55 20.25 -3.67
CA ALA A 152 -2.69 19.17 -4.13
C ALA A 152 -1.70 18.70 -3.04
N ALA A 153 -1.24 19.62 -2.17
CA ALA A 153 -0.34 19.29 -1.07
C ALA A 153 -1.00 18.33 -0.06
N VAL A 154 -2.22 18.64 0.41
CA VAL A 154 -2.95 17.79 1.37
C VAL A 154 -3.29 16.45 0.73
N GLN A 155 -3.77 16.45 -0.51
CA GLN A 155 -4.18 15.22 -1.18
C GLN A 155 -3.00 14.29 -1.49
N SER A 156 -1.86 14.82 -1.92
CA SER A 156 -0.63 14.04 -2.07
C SER A 156 -0.13 13.51 -0.72
N ALA A 157 -0.26 14.28 0.36
CA ALA A 157 0.11 13.81 1.70
C ALA A 157 -0.82 12.69 2.21
N MET A 158 -2.12 12.76 1.93
CA MET A 158 -3.06 11.67 2.23
C MET A 158 -2.71 10.40 1.48
N ILE A 159 -2.42 10.49 0.18
CA ILE A 159 -1.99 9.34 -0.63
C ILE A 159 -0.69 8.77 -0.05
N ALA A 160 0.31 9.60 0.20
CA ALA A 160 1.60 9.17 0.71
C ALA A 160 1.47 8.47 2.07
N LEU A 161 0.64 8.99 2.97
CA LEU A 161 0.36 8.34 4.26
C LEU A 161 -0.27 6.96 4.07
N CYS A 162 -1.25 6.84 3.16
CA CYS A 162 -1.91 5.56 2.88
C CYS A 162 -0.96 4.55 2.24
N GLU A 163 -0.12 4.98 1.29
CA GLU A 163 0.88 4.13 0.65
C GLU A 163 2.00 3.70 1.61
N GLU A 164 2.36 4.55 2.57
CA GLU A 164 3.37 4.23 3.58
C GLU A 164 2.85 3.24 4.62
N LEU A 165 1.58 3.40 5.05
CA LEU A 165 0.95 2.54 6.06
C LEU A 165 0.33 1.27 5.46
N GLY A 166 0.10 1.18 4.16
CA GLY A 166 -0.17 -0.09 3.46
C GLY A 166 -1.46 -0.83 3.82
N ASP A 167 -2.32 -0.26 4.65
CA ASP A 167 -3.52 -0.85 5.25
C ASP A 167 -4.82 -0.06 4.93
N ARG A 168 -4.67 1.14 4.35
CA ARG A 168 -5.75 2.12 4.20
C ARG A 168 -5.76 2.80 2.84
N MET A 169 -6.90 3.36 2.47
CA MET A 169 -7.09 4.04 1.18
C MET A 169 -7.62 5.47 1.32
N ALA A 170 -7.04 6.41 0.59
CA ALA A 170 -7.47 7.80 0.53
C ALA A 170 -8.65 8.01 -0.43
N VAL A 171 -9.73 8.61 0.08
CA VAL A 171 -10.87 9.09 -0.70
C VAL A 171 -10.77 10.61 -0.83
N LEU A 172 -10.58 11.08 -2.06
CA LEU A 172 -10.29 12.48 -2.38
C LEU A 172 -11.46 13.19 -3.03
N ASP A 173 -11.62 14.45 -2.65
CA ASP A 173 -12.60 15.35 -3.24
C ASP A 173 -12.03 16.13 -4.43
N SER A 174 -12.86 16.44 -5.40
CA SER A 174 -12.48 17.31 -6.50
C SER A 174 -12.35 18.77 -6.06
N GLN A 175 -11.32 19.48 -6.54
CA GLN A 175 -11.08 20.89 -6.22
C GLN A 175 -12.11 21.85 -6.82
N SER A 176 -12.76 21.44 -7.90
CA SER A 176 -13.86 22.18 -8.52
C SER A 176 -15.16 21.39 -8.39
N MET A 177 -16.27 22.13 -8.28
CA MET A 177 -17.61 21.57 -8.19
C MET A 177 -18.28 21.43 -9.56
N ASP A 178 -17.79 22.13 -10.59
CA ASP A 178 -18.46 22.23 -11.90
C ASP A 178 -17.53 22.30 -13.12
N ASP A 179 -16.22 22.46 -12.93
CA ASP A 179 -15.25 22.52 -14.03
C ASP A 179 -14.50 21.21 -14.21
N VAL A 180 -14.90 20.44 -15.22
CA VAL A 180 -14.27 19.18 -15.61
C VAL A 180 -12.78 19.36 -15.94
N ASN A 181 -12.36 20.45 -16.58
CA ASN A 181 -10.96 20.65 -16.96
C ASN A 181 -10.08 20.93 -15.72
N ALA A 182 -10.60 21.68 -14.75
CA ALA A 182 -9.91 21.89 -13.49
C ALA A 182 -9.72 20.58 -12.72
N VAL A 183 -10.69 19.67 -12.78
CA VAL A 183 -10.61 18.34 -12.15
C VAL A 183 -9.62 17.44 -12.89
N LEU A 184 -9.58 17.48 -14.22
CA LEU A 184 -8.58 16.77 -15.00
C LEU A 184 -7.16 17.27 -14.71
N ALA A 185 -6.98 18.58 -14.53
CA ALA A 185 -5.70 19.17 -14.14
C ALA A 185 -5.28 18.73 -12.72
N GLN A 186 -6.22 18.71 -11.77
CA GLN A 186 -5.99 18.17 -10.42
C GLN A 186 -5.56 16.70 -10.50
N ARG A 187 -6.31 15.87 -11.23
CA ARG A 187 -6.00 14.46 -11.42
C ARG A 187 -4.61 14.24 -12.01
N ALA A 188 -4.20 15.06 -12.98
CA ALA A 188 -2.88 14.96 -13.59
C ALA A 188 -1.73 15.33 -12.64
N ALA A 189 -2.01 16.08 -11.57
CA ALA A 189 -1.03 16.46 -10.56
C ALA A 189 -0.90 15.45 -9.41
N LEU A 190 -1.78 14.45 -9.36
CA LEU A 190 -1.78 13.38 -8.36
C LEU A 190 -1.34 12.06 -8.98
N ASP A 191 -0.58 11.26 -8.23
CA ASP A 191 -0.25 9.89 -8.59
C ASP A 191 -0.37 9.04 -7.32
N SER A 192 -0.83 7.80 -7.48
CA SER A 192 -0.82 6.80 -6.41
C SER A 192 -0.37 5.48 -7.02
N PRO A 193 0.95 5.26 -7.14
CA PRO A 193 1.50 4.06 -7.77
C PRO A 193 0.89 2.76 -7.22
N LEU A 194 0.67 2.68 -5.91
CA LEU A 194 0.12 1.49 -5.26
C LEU A 194 -1.42 1.40 -5.35
N GLY A 195 -2.08 2.48 -5.78
CA GLY A 195 -3.53 2.52 -5.94
C GLY A 195 -4.30 2.88 -4.68
N ASP A 196 -3.64 3.37 -3.64
CA ASP A 196 -4.21 3.78 -2.35
C ASP A 196 -4.91 5.15 -2.37
N GLY A 197 -5.23 5.68 -3.55
CA GLY A 197 -6.00 6.91 -3.69
C GLY A 197 -7.08 6.80 -4.75
N ALA A 198 -8.25 7.38 -4.50
CA ALA A 198 -9.32 7.54 -5.48
C ALA A 198 -9.97 8.91 -5.36
N ILE A 199 -10.18 9.59 -6.50
CA ILE A 199 -10.80 10.92 -6.56
C ILE A 199 -12.21 10.85 -7.14
N TYR A 200 -13.13 11.63 -6.56
CA TYR A 200 -14.53 11.65 -6.91
C TYR A 200 -14.99 13.05 -7.31
N PHE A 201 -15.79 13.11 -8.38
CA PHE A 201 -16.39 14.34 -8.94
C PHE A 201 -17.73 13.98 -9.57
N PRO A 202 -18.74 14.86 -9.56
CA PRO A 202 -18.88 16.16 -8.89
C PRO A 202 -19.25 16.04 -7.40
N TRP A 203 -19.34 17.18 -6.72
CA TRP A 203 -19.87 17.28 -5.36
C TRP A 203 -21.37 16.95 -5.31
N VAL A 204 -21.88 16.61 -4.14
CA VAL A 204 -23.23 16.04 -3.97
C VAL A 204 -24.14 17.06 -3.28
N LYS A 205 -25.36 17.26 -3.79
CA LYS A 205 -26.38 18.08 -3.10
C LYS A 205 -27.22 17.18 -2.21
N ALA A 206 -27.11 17.35 -0.90
CA ALA A 206 -27.80 16.52 0.08
C ALA A 206 -28.23 17.35 1.31
N ALA A 207 -29.08 16.76 2.15
CA ALA A 207 -29.54 17.37 3.39
C ALA A 207 -29.30 16.45 4.60
N PRO A 208 -28.04 16.07 4.91
CA PRO A 208 -27.77 15.06 5.94
C PRO A 208 -28.11 15.53 7.36
N SER A 209 -28.09 16.84 7.61
CA SER A 209 -28.50 17.49 8.85
C SER A 209 -29.86 18.23 8.74
N GLY A 210 -30.61 17.97 7.67
CA GLY A 210 -31.94 18.56 7.42
C GLY A 210 -31.94 19.83 6.55
N GLU A 211 -30.79 20.46 6.31
CA GLU A 211 -30.63 21.58 5.37
C GLU A 211 -29.91 21.14 4.09
N THR A 212 -30.48 21.46 2.93
CA THR A 212 -29.88 21.13 1.63
C THR A 212 -28.65 21.99 1.37
N MET A 213 -27.49 21.35 1.21
CA MET A 213 -26.23 22.00 0.86
C MET A 213 -25.43 21.15 -0.15
N VAL A 214 -24.41 21.77 -0.75
CA VAL A 214 -23.46 21.09 -1.64
C VAL A 214 -22.30 20.58 -0.80
N LEU A 215 -22.05 19.28 -0.82
CA LEU A 215 -21.10 18.60 0.05
C LEU A 215 -20.01 17.88 -0.74
N PRO A 216 -18.79 17.83 -0.19
CA PRO A 216 -17.72 17.03 -0.77
C PRO A 216 -18.13 15.55 -0.88
N PRO A 217 -17.75 14.86 -1.97
CA PRO A 217 -18.06 13.44 -2.16
C PRO A 217 -17.58 12.49 -1.07
N SER A 218 -16.46 12.79 -0.43
CA SER A 218 -15.70 11.87 0.43
C SER A 218 -16.52 11.24 1.55
N GLY A 219 -17.39 12.01 2.22
CA GLY A 219 -18.29 11.49 3.26
C GLY A 219 -19.23 10.40 2.74
N PHE A 220 -19.85 10.62 1.58
CA PHE A 220 -20.77 9.65 0.97
C PHE A 220 -20.04 8.41 0.47
N VAL A 221 -18.86 8.61 -0.14
CA VAL A 221 -18.05 7.54 -0.71
C VAL A 221 -17.46 6.66 0.37
N ALA A 222 -16.93 7.23 1.46
CA ALA A 222 -16.44 6.46 2.61
C ALA A 222 -17.57 5.63 3.23
N GLY A 223 -18.79 6.18 3.32
CA GLY A 223 -19.95 5.39 3.76
C GLY A 223 -20.28 4.25 2.80
N ALA A 224 -20.22 4.49 1.48
CA ALA A 224 -20.39 3.44 0.49
C ALA A 224 -19.30 2.35 0.55
N PHE A 225 -18.05 2.72 0.88
CA PHE A 225 -16.97 1.76 1.14
C PHE A 225 -17.31 0.90 2.35
N ALA A 226 -17.76 1.51 3.44
CA ALA A 226 -18.15 0.78 4.65
C ALA A 226 -19.33 -0.18 4.42
N ARG A 227 -20.30 0.22 3.59
CA ARG A 227 -21.47 -0.58 3.24
C ARG A 227 -21.18 -1.72 2.27
N THR A 228 -20.12 -1.61 1.47
CA THR A 228 -19.78 -2.57 0.41
C THR A 228 -18.39 -3.15 0.66
N ALA A 229 -18.35 -4.35 1.24
CA ALA A 229 -17.12 -5.08 1.45
C ALA A 229 -16.46 -5.48 0.11
N PRO A 230 -15.11 -5.54 0.03
CA PRO A 230 -14.44 -6.21 -1.08
C PRO A 230 -14.93 -7.68 -1.21
N PRO A 231 -14.89 -8.28 -2.41
CA PRO A 231 -14.35 -7.77 -3.67
C PRO A 231 -15.31 -6.90 -4.47
N ASP A 232 -16.50 -6.58 -3.93
CA ASP A 232 -17.48 -5.79 -4.65
C ASP A 232 -17.03 -4.32 -4.77
N ALA A 233 -17.33 -3.73 -5.93
CA ALA A 233 -17.04 -2.33 -6.15
C ALA A 233 -18.04 -1.44 -5.39
N PRO A 234 -17.59 -0.42 -4.64
CA PRO A 234 -18.44 0.47 -3.86
C PRO A 234 -19.13 1.54 -4.73
N VAL A 235 -19.90 1.08 -5.73
CA VAL A 235 -20.70 1.89 -6.64
C VAL A 235 -22.19 1.78 -6.30
N GLY A 236 -23.00 2.70 -6.81
CA GLY A 236 -24.46 2.67 -6.62
C GLY A 236 -24.99 3.87 -5.85
N THR A 237 -26.20 3.75 -5.32
CA THR A 237 -26.99 4.88 -4.80
C THR A 237 -26.39 5.52 -3.56
N ILE A 238 -26.43 6.84 -3.53
CA ILE A 238 -26.08 7.68 -2.39
C ILE A 238 -27.35 8.02 -1.62
N VAL A 239 -27.38 7.69 -0.33
CA VAL A 239 -28.49 7.98 0.58
C VAL A 239 -28.52 9.47 0.91
N SER A 240 -29.73 10.05 0.94
CA SER A 240 -30.03 11.49 1.18
C SER A 240 -29.57 12.47 0.09
N ALA A 241 -28.96 11.98 -0.99
CA ALA A 241 -28.60 12.81 -2.13
C ALA A 241 -29.84 13.17 -2.97
N SER A 242 -29.93 14.43 -3.35
CA SER A 242 -31.03 14.98 -4.16
C SER A 242 -30.58 15.33 -5.57
N ASP A 243 -29.32 15.73 -5.73
CA ASP A 243 -28.70 16.08 -7.01
C ASP A 243 -27.17 16.07 -6.88
N VAL A 244 -26.48 16.44 -7.95
CA VAL A 244 -25.05 16.76 -7.96
C VAL A 244 -24.82 18.25 -8.20
N SER A 245 -23.65 18.77 -7.84
CA SER A 245 -23.25 20.15 -8.14
C SER A 245 -23.21 20.41 -9.64
N TYR A 246 -22.79 19.42 -10.43
CA TYR A 246 -22.68 19.52 -11.87
C TYR A 246 -23.08 18.23 -12.59
N ARG A 247 -24.10 18.32 -13.45
CA ARG A 247 -24.60 17.15 -14.19
C ARG A 247 -23.75 16.88 -15.42
N LEU A 248 -22.93 15.84 -15.33
CA LEU A 248 -22.05 15.38 -16.40
C LEU A 248 -22.79 14.91 -17.65
N THR A 249 -22.32 15.36 -18.82
CA THR A 249 -22.68 14.71 -20.09
C THR A 249 -21.99 13.35 -20.22
N ALA A 250 -22.47 12.50 -21.13
CA ALA A 250 -21.84 11.20 -21.41
C ALA A 250 -20.37 11.35 -21.80
N GLN A 251 -20.06 12.29 -22.70
CA GLN A 251 -18.70 12.56 -23.15
C GLN A 251 -17.77 13.00 -22.01
N GLN A 252 -18.23 13.91 -21.13
CA GLN A 252 -17.43 14.33 -19.97
C GLN A 252 -17.21 13.18 -18.99
N SER A 253 -18.23 12.35 -18.76
CA SER A 253 -18.10 11.15 -17.93
C SER A 253 -17.05 10.18 -18.49
N ASP A 254 -17.01 9.98 -19.81
CA ASP A 254 -16.03 9.10 -20.46
C ASP A 254 -14.60 9.65 -20.32
N VAL A 255 -14.41 10.95 -20.52
CA VAL A 255 -13.10 11.62 -20.37
C VAL A 255 -12.60 11.53 -18.93
N LEU A 256 -13.44 11.82 -17.93
CA LEU A 256 -13.09 11.67 -16.52
C LEU A 256 -12.72 10.23 -16.17
N THR A 257 -13.53 9.29 -16.65
CA THR A 257 -13.30 7.86 -16.43
C THR A 257 -11.95 7.44 -16.99
N GLN A 258 -11.60 7.84 -18.22
CA GLN A 258 -10.29 7.56 -18.83
C GLN A 258 -9.11 8.16 -18.05
N ALA A 259 -9.31 9.32 -17.43
CA ALA A 259 -8.32 9.94 -16.56
C ALA A 259 -8.24 9.28 -15.16
N GLY A 260 -9.13 8.36 -14.82
CA GLY A 260 -9.19 7.75 -13.48
C GLY A 260 -9.90 8.60 -12.42
N VAL A 261 -10.78 9.52 -12.84
CA VAL A 261 -11.68 10.25 -11.95
C VAL A 261 -13.03 9.53 -11.89
N ASN A 262 -13.52 9.28 -10.68
CA ASN A 262 -14.78 8.57 -10.46
C ASN A 262 -15.97 9.52 -10.53
N ALA A 263 -16.82 9.31 -11.54
CA ALA A 263 -18.02 10.11 -11.73
C ALA A 263 -19.10 9.78 -10.70
N ILE A 264 -19.75 10.81 -10.15
CA ILE A 264 -21.03 10.72 -9.46
C ILE A 264 -22.11 11.26 -10.40
N ARG A 265 -23.19 10.51 -10.61
CA ARG A 265 -24.18 10.83 -11.64
C ARG A 265 -25.58 10.91 -11.07
N TYR A 266 -26.29 11.97 -11.47
CA TYR A 266 -27.73 12.07 -11.32
C TYR A 266 -28.41 11.31 -12.48
N PHE A 267 -29.45 10.54 -12.16
CA PHE A 267 -30.28 9.84 -13.13
C PHE A 267 -31.67 10.50 -13.23
N SER A 268 -32.61 10.07 -12.40
CA SER A 268 -33.98 10.59 -12.38
C SER A 268 -34.55 10.55 -10.96
N GLY A 269 -35.35 11.57 -10.59
CA GLY A 269 -35.78 11.74 -9.20
C GLY A 269 -34.57 11.94 -8.26
N PRO A 270 -34.65 11.58 -6.97
CA PRO A 270 -33.53 11.66 -6.04
C PRO A 270 -32.54 10.48 -6.19
N ASP A 271 -32.26 10.04 -7.43
CA ASP A 271 -31.33 8.94 -7.71
C ASP A 271 -29.98 9.47 -8.16
N VAL A 272 -29.10 9.67 -7.18
CA VAL A 272 -27.69 10.02 -7.37
C VAL A 272 -26.85 8.80 -7.05
N ARG A 273 -25.91 8.45 -7.94
CA ARG A 273 -25.09 7.24 -7.80
C ARG A 273 -23.61 7.50 -8.01
N ILE A 274 -22.78 6.80 -7.24
CA ILE A 274 -21.37 6.59 -7.56
C ILE A 274 -21.32 5.68 -8.79
N TRP A 275 -20.67 6.15 -9.86
CA TRP A 275 -20.65 5.49 -11.17
C TRP A 275 -19.26 4.97 -11.56
N GLY A 276 -18.21 5.37 -10.85
CA GLY A 276 -16.83 4.94 -11.09
C GLY A 276 -16.17 4.33 -9.85
N ALA A 277 -15.24 3.41 -10.07
CA ALA A 277 -14.45 2.74 -9.03
C ALA A 277 -12.99 2.49 -9.48
N ARG A 278 -12.34 3.52 -10.02
CA ARG A 278 -10.92 3.53 -10.41
C ARG A 278 -10.06 4.19 -9.35
N THR A 279 -8.84 3.72 -9.22
CA THR A 279 -7.82 4.35 -8.38
C THR A 279 -7.09 5.43 -9.20
N LEU A 280 -6.18 6.14 -8.53
CA LEU A 280 -5.23 7.07 -9.13
C LEU A 280 -4.00 6.37 -9.72
N SER A 281 -3.88 5.03 -9.61
CA SER A 281 -2.71 4.31 -10.08
C SER A 281 -2.57 4.35 -11.59
N SER A 282 -1.33 4.47 -12.03
CA SER A 282 -0.92 4.24 -13.42
C SER A 282 -0.63 2.78 -13.71
N ASP A 283 -0.53 1.93 -12.68
CA ASP A 283 -0.39 0.48 -12.81
C ASP A 283 -1.74 -0.16 -13.17
N PRO A 284 -1.82 -0.92 -14.29
CA PRO A 284 -3.02 -1.66 -14.64
C PRO A 284 -3.49 -2.67 -13.59
N GLU A 285 -2.61 -3.22 -12.75
CA GLU A 285 -2.95 -4.17 -11.68
C GLU A 285 -3.79 -3.48 -10.60
N TRP A 286 -3.40 -2.26 -10.23
CA TRP A 286 -4.05 -1.47 -9.19
C TRP A 286 -5.13 -0.53 -9.71
N LYS A 287 -5.59 -0.73 -10.94
CA LYS A 287 -6.53 0.17 -11.63
C LYS A 287 -7.88 0.36 -10.93
N TYR A 288 -8.37 -0.65 -10.19
CA TYR A 288 -9.72 -0.66 -9.64
C TYR A 288 -9.72 -0.63 -8.11
N VAL A 289 -10.58 0.22 -7.54
CA VAL A 289 -10.78 0.38 -6.08
C VAL A 289 -11.08 -0.96 -5.42
N ALA A 290 -11.97 -1.76 -6.03
CA ALA A 290 -12.34 -3.08 -5.51
C ALA A 290 -11.13 -4.01 -5.34
N ILE A 291 -10.27 -4.06 -6.36
CA ILE A 291 -9.09 -4.92 -6.37
C ILE A 291 -8.07 -4.45 -5.34
N ARG A 292 -7.84 -3.14 -5.25
CA ARG A 292 -6.93 -2.60 -4.24
C ARG A 292 -7.43 -2.88 -2.82
N ARG A 293 -8.73 -2.69 -2.56
CA ARG A 293 -9.35 -2.99 -1.26
C ARG A 293 -9.27 -4.48 -0.90
N VAL A 294 -9.36 -5.40 -1.86
CA VAL A 294 -9.07 -6.84 -1.62
C VAL A 294 -7.61 -7.01 -1.19
N GLY A 295 -6.67 -6.37 -1.89
CA GLY A 295 -5.25 -6.44 -1.56
C GLY A 295 -4.94 -5.96 -0.14
N LEU A 296 -5.42 -4.76 0.22
CA LEU A 296 -5.26 -4.18 1.57
C LEU A 296 -5.87 -5.08 2.64
N PHE A 297 -7.11 -5.55 2.44
CA PHE A 297 -7.77 -6.46 3.37
C PHE A 297 -6.99 -7.75 3.62
N LEU A 298 -6.47 -8.37 2.55
CA LEU A 298 -5.69 -9.60 2.65
C LEU A 298 -4.35 -9.39 3.32
N LEU A 299 -3.62 -8.33 2.93
CA LEU A 299 -2.34 -7.97 3.54
C LEU A 299 -2.50 -7.78 5.04
N GLU A 300 -3.48 -6.97 5.46
CA GLU A 300 -3.67 -6.65 6.87
C GLU A 300 -4.15 -7.85 7.68
N SER A 301 -5.18 -8.57 7.21
CA SER A 301 -5.69 -9.75 7.93
C SER A 301 -4.61 -10.81 8.11
N ILE A 302 -3.84 -11.11 7.05
CA ILE A 302 -2.81 -12.14 7.12
C ILE A 302 -1.63 -11.63 7.96
N TYR A 303 -1.28 -10.34 7.89
CA TYR A 303 -0.22 -9.76 8.70
C TYR A 303 -0.53 -9.88 10.20
N GLU A 304 -1.67 -9.34 10.65
CA GLU A 304 -2.11 -9.44 12.05
C GLU A 304 -2.25 -10.89 12.51
N GLY A 305 -2.88 -11.74 11.69
CA GLY A 305 -3.12 -13.15 12.00
C GLY A 305 -1.84 -14.01 12.04
N THR A 306 -0.70 -13.49 11.56
CA THR A 306 0.59 -14.19 11.56
C THR A 306 1.68 -13.50 12.39
N GLU A 307 1.35 -12.44 13.13
CA GLU A 307 2.30 -11.69 13.95
C GLU A 307 2.98 -12.55 15.04
N TRP A 308 2.28 -13.57 15.55
CA TRP A 308 2.82 -14.53 16.51
C TRP A 308 4.12 -15.21 16.02
N SER A 309 4.31 -15.31 14.70
CA SER A 309 5.51 -15.91 14.09
C SER A 309 6.81 -15.18 14.41
N ILE A 310 6.76 -13.89 14.76
CA ILE A 310 7.94 -13.07 15.09
C ILE A 310 8.74 -13.67 16.27
N PHE A 311 8.05 -14.34 17.19
CA PHE A 311 8.64 -14.93 18.38
C PHE A 311 9.05 -16.40 18.20
N GLU A 312 8.75 -17.01 17.06
CA GLU A 312 9.04 -18.41 16.76
C GLU A 312 10.38 -18.59 16.03
N ASP A 313 10.96 -19.77 16.11
CA ASP A 313 12.19 -20.09 15.39
C ASP A 313 11.95 -20.18 13.88
N ASN A 314 12.81 -19.53 13.09
CA ASN A 314 12.66 -19.44 11.63
C ASN A 314 13.09 -20.76 10.95
N ASP A 315 12.24 -21.77 11.02
CA ASP A 315 12.47 -23.12 10.50
C ASP A 315 11.30 -23.67 9.66
N GLU A 316 11.47 -24.88 9.12
CA GLU A 316 10.45 -25.55 8.29
C GLU A 316 9.12 -25.79 9.04
N THR A 317 9.15 -25.91 10.38
CA THR A 317 7.93 -26.09 11.19
C THR A 317 7.11 -24.81 11.13
N LEU A 318 7.72 -23.67 11.44
CA LEU A 318 7.07 -22.36 11.34
C LEU A 318 6.53 -22.10 9.93
N TRP A 319 7.34 -22.41 8.91
CA TRP A 319 6.95 -22.21 7.52
C TRP A 319 5.73 -23.06 7.13
N ASN A 320 5.65 -24.32 7.59
CA ASN A 320 4.49 -25.17 7.35
C ASN A 320 3.23 -24.60 8.02
N GLU A 321 3.35 -24.08 9.24
CA GLU A 321 2.23 -23.49 9.98
C GLU A 321 1.73 -22.22 9.30
N LEU A 322 2.63 -21.30 8.93
CA LEU A 322 2.30 -20.08 8.18
C LEU A 322 1.57 -20.39 6.87
N ARG A 323 2.07 -21.36 6.08
CA ARG A 323 1.36 -21.77 4.86
C ARG A 323 -0.02 -22.32 5.17
N ALA A 324 -0.15 -23.20 6.17
CA ALA A 324 -1.42 -23.84 6.50
C ALA A 324 -2.50 -22.83 6.94
N VAL A 325 -2.17 -21.89 7.84
CA VAL A 325 -3.15 -20.90 8.31
C VAL A 325 -3.57 -19.93 7.21
N THR A 326 -2.64 -19.50 6.35
CA THR A 326 -2.95 -18.64 5.20
C THR A 326 -3.75 -19.38 4.13
N GLU A 327 -3.45 -20.64 3.85
CA GLU A 327 -4.22 -21.46 2.90
C GLU A 327 -5.66 -21.68 3.37
N ASP A 328 -5.88 -21.90 4.67
CA ASP A 328 -7.22 -22.07 5.25
C ASP A 328 -8.05 -20.77 5.16
N PHE A 329 -7.43 -19.63 5.47
CA PHE A 329 -8.07 -18.32 5.32
C PHE A 329 -8.49 -18.03 3.86
N LEU A 330 -7.56 -18.20 2.91
CA LEU A 330 -7.84 -17.99 1.49
C LEU A 330 -8.85 -19.01 0.94
N LEU A 331 -8.87 -20.24 1.46
CA LEU A 331 -9.89 -21.23 1.13
C LEU A 331 -11.29 -20.76 1.55
N GLY A 332 -11.42 -20.20 2.76
CA GLY A 332 -12.65 -19.61 3.25
C GLY A 332 -13.19 -18.52 2.33
N LEU A 333 -12.31 -17.61 1.88
CA LEU A 333 -12.67 -16.54 0.93
C LEU A 333 -13.02 -17.09 -0.47
N PHE A 334 -12.30 -18.10 -0.95
CA PHE A 334 -12.62 -18.78 -2.21
C PHE A 334 -14.01 -19.40 -2.18
N GLN A 335 -14.37 -20.08 -1.08
CA GLN A 335 -15.70 -20.69 -0.90
C GLN A 335 -16.82 -19.64 -0.85
N GLN A 336 -16.52 -18.44 -0.39
CA GLN A 336 -17.42 -17.28 -0.43
C GLN A 336 -17.49 -16.60 -1.80
N GLY A 337 -16.68 -17.03 -2.77
CA GLY A 337 -16.68 -16.50 -4.14
C GLY A 337 -15.82 -15.24 -4.34
N TRP A 338 -14.84 -14.98 -3.46
CA TRP A 338 -13.99 -13.79 -3.56
C TRP A 338 -13.03 -13.80 -4.75
N PHE A 339 -12.67 -14.98 -5.24
CA PHE A 339 -11.68 -15.18 -6.30
C PHE A 339 -12.29 -15.88 -7.51
N GLN A 340 -11.69 -15.67 -8.69
CA GLN A 340 -12.08 -16.38 -9.91
C GLN A 340 -11.37 -17.73 -10.00
N GLY A 341 -12.06 -18.76 -10.46
CA GLY A 341 -11.48 -20.09 -10.66
C GLY A 341 -12.48 -21.22 -10.33
N SER A 342 -12.22 -22.41 -10.87
CA SER A 342 -13.03 -23.59 -10.55
C SER A 342 -12.45 -24.43 -9.42
N SER A 343 -11.18 -24.20 -9.08
CA SER A 343 -10.45 -24.88 -8.02
C SER A 343 -9.59 -23.88 -7.23
N PRO A 344 -9.23 -24.17 -5.96
CA PRO A 344 -8.33 -23.32 -5.19
C PRO A 344 -7.02 -22.99 -5.92
N SER A 345 -6.44 -23.96 -6.65
CA SER A 345 -5.21 -23.76 -7.42
C SER A 345 -5.34 -22.81 -8.62
N ASP A 346 -6.55 -22.56 -9.11
CA ASP A 346 -6.79 -21.54 -10.15
C ASP A 346 -6.91 -20.13 -9.54
N ALA A 347 -7.23 -20.07 -8.24
CA ALA A 347 -7.72 -18.91 -7.53
C ALA A 347 -6.67 -18.27 -6.62
N TYR A 348 -5.85 -19.09 -5.94
CA TYR A 348 -4.77 -18.60 -5.10
C TYR A 348 -3.61 -19.59 -4.97
N PHE A 349 -2.47 -19.10 -4.47
CA PHE A 349 -1.37 -19.93 -3.99
C PHE A 349 -0.72 -19.31 -2.75
N VAL A 350 -0.06 -20.13 -1.94
CA VAL A 350 0.72 -19.69 -0.77
C VAL A 350 2.08 -20.37 -0.78
N ARG A 351 3.13 -19.62 -0.45
CA ARG A 351 4.52 -20.07 -0.36
C ARG A 351 5.23 -19.40 0.80
N CYS A 352 5.88 -20.20 1.61
CA CYS A 352 6.77 -19.76 2.67
C CYS A 352 7.72 -20.94 2.84
N ASP A 353 8.88 -20.90 2.19
CA ASP A 353 9.86 -21.99 2.19
C ASP A 353 11.24 -21.44 1.75
N ARG A 354 12.24 -22.32 1.60
CA ARG A 354 13.58 -21.94 1.12
C ARG A 354 13.62 -21.24 -0.24
N THR A 355 12.56 -21.31 -1.06
CA THR A 355 12.48 -20.59 -2.34
C THR A 355 12.05 -19.13 -2.17
N THR A 356 11.45 -18.79 -1.03
CA THR A 356 11.01 -17.43 -0.69
C THR A 356 12.04 -16.63 0.11
N MET A 357 13.06 -17.30 0.67
CA MET A 357 14.04 -16.70 1.58
C MET A 357 15.47 -17.10 1.19
N THR A 358 16.39 -16.14 1.28
CA THR A 358 17.84 -16.41 1.19
C THR A 358 18.39 -16.87 2.54
N GLN A 359 19.62 -17.39 2.56
CA GLN A 359 20.28 -17.69 3.85
C GLN A 359 20.49 -16.42 4.69
N GLN A 360 20.74 -15.28 4.05
CA GLN A 360 20.86 -14.00 4.74
C GLN A 360 19.56 -13.59 5.42
N ASP A 361 18.41 -13.77 4.76
CA ASP A 361 17.10 -13.48 5.36
C ASP A 361 16.89 -14.29 6.65
N ILE A 362 17.23 -15.58 6.61
CA ILE A 362 17.08 -16.46 7.77
C ILE A 362 18.06 -16.07 8.89
N ASP A 363 19.31 -15.77 8.55
CA ASP A 363 20.33 -15.35 9.51
C ASP A 363 19.97 -14.00 10.17
N GLU A 364 19.28 -13.12 9.44
CA GLU A 364 18.76 -11.83 9.94
C GLU A 364 17.41 -11.97 10.65
N GLY A 365 16.85 -13.19 10.72
CA GLY A 365 15.59 -13.47 11.40
C GLY A 365 14.35 -13.00 10.64
N ARG A 366 14.43 -12.89 9.31
CA ARG A 366 13.32 -12.60 8.41
C ARG A 366 12.63 -13.86 7.93
N THR A 367 11.30 -13.89 8.05
CA THR A 367 10.43 -14.92 7.48
C THR A 367 9.55 -14.30 6.41
N ILE A 368 9.61 -14.83 5.18
CA ILE A 368 8.96 -14.25 4.00
C ILE A 368 7.81 -15.17 3.52
N LEU A 369 6.58 -14.72 3.72
CA LEU A 369 5.38 -15.37 3.21
C LEU A 369 4.94 -14.69 1.90
N ILE A 370 4.87 -15.44 0.81
CA ILE A 370 4.38 -14.99 -0.48
C ILE A 370 3.07 -15.69 -0.79
N PHE A 371 2.04 -14.94 -1.14
CA PHE A 371 0.79 -15.50 -1.63
C PHE A 371 0.34 -14.76 -2.89
N GLY A 372 -0.45 -15.43 -3.72
CA GLY A 372 -1.02 -14.82 -4.92
C GLY A 372 -2.50 -15.09 -4.99
N ILE A 373 -3.29 -14.13 -5.46
CA ILE A 373 -4.74 -14.27 -5.67
C ILE A 373 -5.14 -13.88 -7.10
N ALA A 374 -6.18 -14.51 -7.63
CA ALA A 374 -6.72 -14.27 -8.96
C ALA A 374 -8.09 -13.57 -8.88
N PRO A 375 -8.14 -12.23 -8.77
CA PRO A 375 -9.39 -11.55 -8.44
C PRO A 375 -10.31 -11.33 -9.65
N THR A 376 -9.76 -11.23 -10.88
CA THR A 376 -10.58 -10.93 -12.09
C THR A 376 -10.46 -11.95 -13.21
N ARG A 377 -9.38 -12.73 -13.27
CA ARG A 377 -9.18 -13.79 -14.27
C ARG A 377 -8.46 -14.98 -13.65
N PRO A 378 -8.89 -16.22 -13.93
CA PRO A 378 -8.19 -17.41 -13.45
C PRO A 378 -6.72 -17.43 -13.89
N ALA A 379 -5.83 -17.90 -13.01
CA ALA A 379 -4.38 -18.04 -13.26
C ALA A 379 -3.61 -16.75 -13.62
N GLU A 380 -4.21 -15.56 -13.45
CA GLU A 380 -3.52 -14.26 -13.41
C GLU A 380 -3.49 -13.79 -11.96
N PHE A 381 -2.37 -14.05 -11.28
CA PHE A 381 -2.24 -13.76 -9.86
C PHE A 381 -1.71 -12.35 -9.61
N LEU A 382 -2.40 -11.61 -8.77
CA LEU A 382 -1.84 -10.51 -7.99
C LEU A 382 -0.98 -11.11 -6.89
N ILE A 383 0.32 -10.80 -6.88
CA ILE A 383 1.27 -11.33 -5.91
C ILE A 383 1.40 -10.37 -4.73
N LEU A 384 1.30 -10.92 -3.53
CA LEU A 384 1.39 -10.21 -2.26
C LEU A 384 2.43 -10.90 -1.38
N GLN A 385 3.13 -10.11 -0.58
CA GLN A 385 4.23 -10.57 0.24
C GLN A 385 4.13 -9.95 1.63
N ILE A 386 4.32 -10.79 2.64
CA ILE A 386 4.45 -10.41 4.05
C ILE A 386 5.84 -10.81 4.51
N VAL A 387 6.49 -9.90 5.23
CA VAL A 387 7.79 -10.12 5.84
C VAL A 387 7.66 -9.87 7.34
N HIS A 388 7.91 -10.92 8.12
CA HIS A 388 8.08 -10.81 9.57
C HIS A 388 9.57 -10.72 9.86
N GLU A 389 9.98 -9.74 10.66
CA GLU A 389 11.37 -9.52 11.04
C GLU A 389 11.49 -9.32 12.54
N ARG A 390 12.45 -10.00 13.17
CA ARG A 390 12.82 -9.70 14.56
C ARG A 390 13.59 -8.38 14.59
N ALA A 391 13.06 -7.39 15.29
CA ALA A 391 13.66 -6.05 15.35
C ALA A 391 15.14 -6.09 15.79
N ASN A 392 16.04 -5.81 14.84
CA ASN A 392 17.38 -5.30 15.10
C ASN A 392 17.38 -3.81 14.75
N SER A 393 18.01 -2.98 15.58
CA SER A 393 17.85 -1.52 15.63
C SER A 393 18.12 -0.76 14.31
N SER A 394 17.14 -0.67 13.41
CA SER A 394 16.94 0.39 12.41
C SER A 394 15.63 0.13 11.65
N SER A 395 14.55 0.79 12.06
CA SER A 395 13.17 0.54 11.65
C SER A 395 12.83 0.97 10.20
N VAL A 396 12.27 0.04 9.43
CA VAL A 396 11.34 0.30 8.31
C VAL A 396 9.93 -0.02 8.84
N PRO A 397 8.88 0.78 8.57
CA PRO A 397 7.52 0.45 9.00
C PRO A 397 7.05 -0.92 8.44
N PRO A 398 6.33 -1.71 9.23
CA PRO A 398 6.02 -3.12 8.92
C PRO A 398 5.08 -3.33 7.73
N HIS A 399 4.28 -2.33 7.33
CA HIS A 399 3.27 -2.47 6.29
C HIS A 399 3.76 -2.15 4.87
N VAL A 400 5.06 -1.89 4.70
CA VAL A 400 5.62 -1.76 3.35
C VAL A 400 5.63 -3.16 2.75
N ALA A 401 4.62 -3.45 1.92
CA ALA A 401 4.81 -4.38 0.82
C ALA A 401 6.03 -3.87 0.05
N GLN A 402 7.22 -4.40 0.34
CA GLN A 402 8.31 -4.28 -0.59
C GLN A 402 7.84 -5.07 -1.81
N VAL A 403 7.22 -4.37 -2.75
CA VAL A 403 7.29 -4.73 -4.15
C VAL A 403 8.78 -4.58 -4.49
N THR A 404 9.53 -5.60 -4.09
CA THR A 404 10.92 -5.72 -4.41
C THR A 404 10.92 -5.96 -5.90
N ASP A 405 11.43 -5.02 -6.69
CA ASP A 405 11.86 -5.29 -8.05
C ASP A 405 12.98 -6.35 -7.95
N GLY A 406 12.54 -7.60 -7.90
CA GLY A 406 13.27 -8.74 -7.36
C GLY A 406 12.52 -10.01 -7.71
N ILE A 407 12.48 -10.30 -9.00
CA ILE A 407 11.93 -11.52 -9.60
C ILE A 407 12.40 -12.77 -8.82
N VAL A 408 11.52 -13.40 -8.04
CA VAL A 408 11.58 -14.86 -7.89
C VAL A 408 10.97 -15.43 -9.17
N ALA A 409 11.86 -15.84 -10.08
CA ALA A 409 11.46 -16.41 -11.36
C ALA A 409 10.83 -17.79 -11.13
N PHE A 410 9.51 -17.88 -11.22
CA PHE A 410 8.87 -19.11 -11.69
C PHE A 410 8.66 -19.00 -13.20
N PRO A 411 9.07 -20.00 -13.99
CA PRO A 411 8.79 -20.01 -15.40
C PRO A 411 7.28 -20.21 -15.60
N ASN A 412 6.55 -19.15 -15.95
CA ASN A 412 5.25 -19.29 -16.60
C ASN A 412 5.44 -19.00 -18.10
N PRO A 413 5.05 -19.89 -19.03
CA PRO A 413 5.02 -19.56 -20.45
C PRO A 413 3.98 -18.47 -20.69
N PHE A 414 4.12 -17.73 -21.80
CA PHE A 414 3.24 -16.67 -22.30
C PHE A 414 3.63 -15.21 -21.96
N GLN A 415 4.53 -14.72 -22.83
CA GLN A 415 4.51 -13.42 -23.52
C GLN A 415 3.88 -12.19 -22.83
N GLY A 416 4.73 -11.22 -22.49
CA GLY A 416 4.36 -9.82 -22.25
C GLY A 416 5.63 -9.00 -22.00
N ARG A 417 5.67 -7.73 -22.43
CA ARG A 417 6.87 -6.90 -22.60
C ARG A 417 6.85 -5.77 -21.56
N VAL A 418 7.93 -5.56 -20.81
CA VAL A 418 8.01 -4.59 -19.69
C VAL A 418 8.93 -3.40 -20.04
N THR A 419 8.57 -2.21 -19.56
CA THR A 419 9.36 -0.95 -19.59
C THR A 419 9.35 -0.36 -18.17
N LEU A 420 10.47 0.19 -17.66
CA LEU A 420 10.64 0.67 -16.27
C LEU A 420 11.02 2.16 -16.18
N ARG A 421 10.76 2.84 -15.04
CA ARG A 421 10.93 4.28 -14.73
C ARG A 421 11.70 4.45 -13.40
N LEU A 422 12.45 5.55 -13.23
CA LEU A 422 13.19 5.89 -11.99
C LEU A 422 12.29 6.54 -10.92
N VAL A 423 12.43 6.12 -9.66
CA VAL A 423 12.11 6.93 -8.47
C VAL A 423 13.23 6.68 -7.45
N GLY A 424 13.90 7.74 -6.99
CA GLY A 424 14.92 7.66 -5.95
C GLY A 424 14.67 8.72 -4.91
N GLY A 425 14.53 8.30 -3.65
CA GLY A 425 14.66 9.14 -2.48
C GLY A 425 16.07 8.96 -1.89
N ALA A 426 16.80 10.06 -1.73
CA ALA A 426 17.98 10.10 -0.87
C ALA A 426 18.14 11.49 -0.26
N SER A 427 18.19 11.50 1.07
CA SER A 427 18.63 12.62 1.92
C SER A 427 20.11 12.94 1.64
N ALA A 428 20.42 14.22 1.47
CA ALA A 428 21.75 14.71 1.15
C ALA A 428 22.60 14.94 2.42
N SER A 429 23.68 14.18 2.59
CA SER A 429 24.77 14.55 3.51
C SER A 429 26.10 13.78 3.31
N ASP A 430 26.76 13.87 2.14
CA ASP A 430 28.25 13.83 2.04
C ASP A 430 28.75 14.23 0.63
N PRO A 431 29.48 15.35 0.43
CA PRO A 431 29.96 15.79 -0.88
C PRO A 431 31.41 15.35 -1.26
N SER A 432 32.01 14.34 -0.62
CA SER A 432 33.47 14.09 -0.77
C SER A 432 33.95 12.88 -1.61
N SER A 433 33.09 12.07 -2.23
CA SER A 433 33.52 10.89 -3.00
C SER A 433 33.36 11.07 -4.52
N THR A 434 34.33 11.70 -5.19
CA THR A 434 34.43 11.72 -6.66
C THR A 434 35.49 10.70 -7.13
N VAL A 435 35.06 9.62 -7.78
CA VAL A 435 35.93 8.65 -8.47
C VAL A 435 35.86 8.90 -9.97
N SER A 436 36.97 9.32 -10.59
CA SER A 436 37.11 9.43 -12.05
C SER A 436 37.54 8.08 -12.65
N LEU A 437 36.72 7.52 -13.56
CA LEU A 437 37.06 6.33 -14.33
C LEU A 437 37.31 6.72 -15.79
N ALA A 438 38.50 7.23 -16.09
CA ALA A 438 38.94 7.47 -17.45
C ALA A 438 39.76 6.27 -17.96
N GLY A 439 39.25 5.55 -18.95
CA GLY A 439 40.10 4.89 -19.95
C GLY A 439 40.41 3.40 -19.87
N ASN A 440 39.51 2.52 -19.38
CA ASN A 440 39.72 1.07 -19.51
C ASN A 440 38.63 0.39 -20.35
N ALA A 441 38.95 0.13 -21.63
CA ALA A 441 38.22 -0.83 -22.45
C ALA A 441 38.25 -2.21 -21.77
N GLY A 442 37.09 -2.78 -21.44
CA GLY A 442 36.96 -4.10 -20.80
C GLY A 442 36.32 -4.13 -19.42
N ALA A 443 35.83 -3.00 -18.89
CA ALA A 443 35.13 -2.95 -17.61
C ALA A 443 33.73 -3.58 -17.64
N PHE A 444 33.13 -3.73 -18.83
CA PHE A 444 31.82 -4.33 -19.04
C PHE A 444 31.95 -5.67 -19.77
N ARG A 445 31.29 -6.70 -19.24
CA ARG A 445 31.29 -8.07 -19.76
C ARG A 445 29.87 -8.58 -19.91
N VAL A 446 29.62 -9.32 -20.98
CA VAL A 446 28.38 -10.10 -21.12
C VAL A 446 28.66 -11.53 -20.68
N LEU A 447 27.81 -12.06 -19.81
CA LEU A 447 27.86 -13.42 -19.28
C LEU A 447 26.62 -14.21 -19.74
N ASP A 448 26.77 -15.52 -19.96
CA ASP A 448 25.63 -16.43 -20.10
C ASP A 448 25.03 -16.81 -18.73
N VAL A 449 23.94 -17.60 -18.73
CA VAL A 449 23.28 -18.07 -17.49
C VAL A 449 24.16 -18.88 -16.55
N ASN A 450 25.27 -19.41 -17.04
CA ASN A 450 26.23 -20.17 -16.23
C ASN A 450 27.40 -19.27 -15.77
N GLY A 451 27.29 -17.94 -15.93
CA GLY A 451 28.33 -16.98 -15.58
C GLY A 451 29.54 -16.98 -16.52
N ARG A 452 29.46 -17.67 -17.67
CA ARG A 452 30.57 -17.73 -18.62
C ARG A 452 30.59 -16.47 -19.48
N GLN A 453 31.74 -15.82 -19.57
CA GLN A 453 31.90 -14.64 -20.42
C GLN A 453 31.71 -14.99 -21.91
N VAL A 454 30.85 -14.24 -22.60
CA VAL A 454 30.54 -14.40 -24.03
C VAL A 454 30.94 -13.19 -24.87
N ARG A 455 31.06 -12.00 -24.28
CA ARG A 455 31.46 -10.77 -24.98
C ARG A 455 32.15 -9.76 -24.03
N ARG A 456 33.14 -9.01 -24.53
CA ARG A 456 33.62 -7.77 -23.87
C ARG A 456 33.06 -6.52 -24.56
N LEU A 457 32.70 -5.53 -23.75
CA LEU A 457 32.15 -4.25 -24.22
C LEU A 457 33.10 -3.09 -23.88
N SER A 458 33.24 -2.14 -24.79
CA SER A 458 34.00 -0.89 -24.59
C SER A 458 33.06 0.30 -24.53
N THR A 459 33.34 1.27 -23.65
CA THR A 459 32.60 2.54 -23.57
C THR A 459 33.13 3.53 -24.63
N ASN A 460 32.24 4.36 -25.17
CA ASN A 460 32.63 5.52 -25.99
C ASN A 460 32.57 6.79 -25.11
N GLY A 461 33.59 7.06 -24.29
CA GLY A 461 33.68 8.32 -23.51
C GLY A 461 34.25 8.18 -22.09
N SER A 462 34.44 9.34 -21.44
CA SER A 462 34.92 9.49 -20.05
C SER A 462 33.73 9.60 -19.09
N VAL A 463 33.75 8.87 -17.96
CA VAL A 463 32.64 8.84 -16.99
C VAL A 463 33.09 9.45 -15.65
N ALA A 464 32.29 10.35 -15.09
CA ALA A 464 32.50 10.94 -13.77
C ALA A 464 31.26 10.75 -12.89
N GLY A 465 31.48 10.26 -11.66
CA GLY A 465 30.49 10.26 -10.57
C GLY A 465 29.47 9.12 -10.65
N PHE A 466 29.63 8.10 -9.80
CA PHE A 466 28.56 7.17 -9.47
C PHE A 466 28.14 7.38 -8.01
N GLY A 467 26.89 7.78 -7.81
CA GLY A 467 26.10 7.34 -6.66
C GLY A 467 25.33 6.10 -7.11
N SER A 468 25.63 4.96 -6.48
CA SER A 468 24.93 3.66 -6.51
C SER A 468 23.99 3.34 -7.70
N GLY A 469 24.42 2.40 -8.57
CA GLY A 469 23.55 1.66 -9.51
C GLY A 469 23.83 1.88 -11.01
N PHE A 470 23.62 0.85 -11.85
CA PHE A 470 23.79 0.88 -13.32
C PHE A 470 22.67 0.09 -14.00
N GLU A 471 22.03 0.63 -15.05
CA GLU A 471 21.04 -0.13 -15.84
C GLU A 471 21.01 0.28 -17.33
N ALA A 472 20.64 -0.66 -18.23
CA ALA A 472 20.69 -0.55 -19.69
C ALA A 472 19.30 -0.40 -20.35
N ARG A 473 19.20 0.21 -21.55
CA ARG A 473 17.93 0.43 -22.32
C ARG A 473 18.03 0.14 -23.83
N SER A 474 16.93 0.01 -24.57
CA SER A 474 16.92 -0.12 -26.05
C SER A 474 16.05 0.97 -26.71
N ALA A 475 16.47 1.59 -27.82
CA ALA A 475 15.71 2.65 -28.49
C ALA A 475 14.78 2.10 -29.56
N ALA A 476 13.60 2.71 -29.64
CA ALA A 476 12.59 2.41 -30.62
C ALA A 476 13.00 2.97 -31.99
N GLY A 477 13.14 2.10 -33.00
CA GLY A 477 13.17 2.52 -34.40
C GLY A 477 14.23 1.91 -35.31
N SER A 478 15.13 1.04 -34.82
CA SER A 478 16.01 0.27 -35.71
C SER A 478 16.09 -1.20 -35.32
N ALA A 479 16.46 -2.05 -36.27
CA ALA A 479 16.63 -3.50 -36.08
C ALA A 479 17.81 -3.88 -35.14
N ALA A 480 18.46 -2.89 -34.51
CA ALA A 480 19.40 -3.04 -33.41
C ALA A 480 18.94 -2.18 -32.23
N GLY A 481 18.84 -2.78 -31.04
CA GLY A 481 18.41 -2.08 -29.82
C GLY A 481 19.46 -1.09 -29.32
N PHE A 482 19.08 0.16 -29.02
CA PHE A 482 20.02 1.21 -28.56
C PHE A 482 19.86 1.64 -27.09
N VAL A 483 20.93 1.75 -26.30
CA VAL A 483 20.86 2.31 -24.93
C VAL A 483 21.18 3.80 -24.92
N THR A 484 20.29 4.66 -24.40
CA THR A 484 20.66 6.04 -23.99
C THR A 484 20.21 6.32 -22.55
N GLY A 485 21.05 7.05 -21.79
CA GLY A 485 20.75 7.57 -20.46
C GLY A 485 20.98 9.09 -20.41
N SER A 486 20.27 9.82 -19.55
CA SER A 486 20.48 11.25 -19.30
C SER A 486 20.44 11.53 -17.79
N ALA A 487 21.38 12.35 -17.30
CA ALA A 487 21.42 12.84 -15.92
C ALA A 487 20.85 14.26 -15.83
N VAL A 488 20.29 14.62 -14.67
CA VAL A 488 19.97 16.00 -14.31
C VAL A 488 21.19 16.60 -13.62
N GLY A 489 21.88 17.52 -14.30
CA GLY A 489 23.09 18.19 -13.79
C GLY A 489 24.28 18.03 -14.74
N SER A 490 24.83 19.15 -15.20
CA SER A 490 25.83 19.32 -16.27
C SER A 490 26.86 18.20 -16.53
N GLY A 491 26.81 17.59 -17.72
CA GLY A 491 28.00 17.05 -18.41
C GLY A 491 27.94 15.60 -18.94
N VAL A 492 27.69 15.47 -20.25
CA VAL A 492 28.03 14.38 -21.21
C VAL A 492 27.59 12.93 -20.90
N VAL A 493 26.79 12.39 -21.83
CA VAL A 493 26.26 11.01 -21.90
C VAL A 493 27.27 10.04 -22.54
N SER A 494 27.43 8.82 -22.01
CA SER A 494 27.97 7.68 -22.77
C SER A 494 27.28 6.37 -22.37
N GLY A 495 26.53 5.76 -23.30
CA GLY A 495 25.94 4.42 -23.15
C GLY A 495 26.88 3.30 -23.60
N VAL A 496 26.57 2.05 -23.22
CA VAL A 496 27.24 0.84 -23.70
C VAL A 496 26.28 0.09 -24.62
N GLU A 497 26.72 -0.25 -25.84
CA GLU A 497 25.89 -0.92 -26.86
C GLU A 497 26.29 -2.39 -27.03
N TRP A 498 25.29 -3.29 -27.17
CA TRP A 498 25.52 -4.69 -27.50
C TRP A 498 24.50 -5.19 -28.54
N ASP A 499 24.99 -5.85 -29.58
CA ASP A 499 24.25 -6.27 -30.77
C ASP A 499 23.79 -7.75 -30.74
N GLY A 500 23.98 -8.43 -29.60
CA GLY A 500 23.63 -9.83 -29.41
C GLY A 500 24.61 -10.84 -30.02
N ARG A 501 25.84 -10.41 -30.35
CA ARG A 501 26.90 -11.29 -30.88
C ARG A 501 27.99 -11.58 -29.85
N ASP A 502 28.67 -12.71 -30.02
CA ASP A 502 29.88 -13.06 -29.25
C ASP A 502 31.12 -12.29 -29.74
N ASP A 503 32.26 -12.45 -29.06
CA ASP A 503 33.54 -11.81 -29.45
C ASP A 503 34.00 -12.20 -30.88
N PHE A 504 33.44 -13.24 -31.50
CA PHE A 504 33.75 -13.71 -32.86
C PHE A 504 32.71 -13.26 -33.90
N GLY A 505 31.75 -12.41 -33.52
CA GLY A 505 30.71 -11.89 -34.42
C GLY A 505 29.58 -12.88 -34.73
N ARG A 506 29.51 -14.01 -34.01
CA ARG A 506 28.45 -15.02 -34.19
C ARG A 506 27.26 -14.63 -33.35
N SER A 507 26.07 -14.81 -33.91
CA SER A 507 24.82 -14.58 -33.18
C SER A 507 24.68 -15.59 -32.05
N LEU A 508 24.37 -15.11 -30.85
CA LEU A 508 24.12 -15.97 -29.70
C LEU A 508 22.69 -16.54 -29.76
N PRO A 509 22.46 -17.76 -29.26
CA PRO A 509 21.13 -18.36 -29.21
C PRO A 509 20.20 -17.59 -28.26
N SER A 510 18.89 -17.65 -28.52
CA SER A 510 17.89 -17.02 -27.65
C SER A 510 17.99 -17.57 -26.23
N GLY A 511 18.21 -16.68 -25.26
CA GLY A 511 18.46 -17.06 -23.88
C GLY A 511 18.54 -15.84 -22.97
N THR A 512 18.84 -16.08 -21.69
CA THR A 512 19.12 -15.02 -20.73
C THR A 512 20.62 -14.76 -20.71
N TYR A 513 20.99 -13.48 -20.70
CA TYR A 513 22.38 -13.04 -20.58
C TYR A 513 22.46 -11.99 -19.48
N TYR A 514 23.66 -11.73 -18.96
CA TYR A 514 23.89 -10.74 -17.91
C TYR A 514 24.96 -9.76 -18.36
N ILE A 515 24.80 -8.47 -18.05
CA ILE A 515 25.91 -7.51 -18.13
C ILE A 515 26.47 -7.34 -16.74
N ARG A 516 27.77 -7.63 -16.60
CA ARG A 516 28.53 -7.35 -15.39
C ARG A 516 29.47 -6.17 -15.63
N PHE A 517 29.47 -5.24 -14.70
CA PHE A 517 30.48 -4.20 -14.54
C PHE A 517 31.33 -4.51 -13.32
N ASP A 518 32.65 -4.61 -13.51
CA ASP A 518 33.60 -4.78 -12.42
C ASP A 518 34.21 -3.41 -12.07
N GLY A 519 33.66 -2.76 -11.04
CA GLY A 519 34.18 -1.51 -10.51
C GLY A 519 35.30 -1.73 -9.48
N PRO A 520 36.07 -0.68 -9.13
CA PRO A 520 37.18 -0.80 -8.18
C PRO A 520 36.77 -1.17 -6.75
N HIS A 521 35.50 -0.99 -6.37
CA HIS A 521 34.99 -1.24 -5.01
C HIS A 521 33.82 -2.23 -4.94
N ALA A 522 33.19 -2.56 -6.06
CA ALA A 522 32.09 -3.52 -6.14
C ALA A 522 31.88 -3.95 -7.60
N SER A 523 31.43 -5.20 -7.79
CA SER A 523 30.93 -5.68 -9.06
C SER A 523 29.40 -5.55 -9.08
N TYR A 524 28.86 -5.02 -10.16
CA TYR A 524 27.42 -4.83 -10.37
C TYR A 524 27.00 -5.69 -11.56
N GLU A 525 25.91 -6.44 -11.42
CA GLU A 525 25.41 -7.34 -12.45
C GLU A 525 23.93 -7.10 -12.71
N THR A 526 23.55 -6.95 -13.97
CA THR A 526 22.16 -6.77 -14.39
C THR A 526 21.77 -7.82 -15.42
N LYS A 527 20.54 -8.34 -15.31
CA LYS A 527 19.99 -9.40 -16.15
C LYS A 527 19.41 -8.80 -17.43
N LEU A 528 19.99 -9.15 -18.58
CA LEU A 528 19.39 -8.88 -19.89
C LEU A 528 18.37 -9.97 -20.23
N LEU A 529 17.10 -9.60 -20.22
CA LEU A 529 16.03 -10.48 -20.68
C LEU A 529 15.89 -10.41 -22.20
N LYS A 530 16.33 -11.50 -22.85
CA LYS A 530 15.95 -12.00 -24.18
C LYS A 530 16.38 -11.14 -25.38
N LEU A 531 17.45 -11.57 -26.05
CA LEU A 531 17.68 -11.27 -27.47
C LEU A 531 16.61 -11.98 -28.29
N ARG A 532 15.88 -11.26 -29.16
CA ARG A 532 15.01 -11.89 -30.16
C ARG A 532 15.83 -12.56 -31.25
#